data_AF-B6JLW3-F1
#
_entry.id   AF-B6JLW3-F1
#
_cell.length_a   1.000
_cell.length_b   1.000
_cell.length_c   1.000
_cell.angle_alpha   90.00
_cell.angle_beta   90.00
_cell.angle_gamma   90.00
#
_symmetry.space_group_name_H-M   'P 1'
#
loop_
_entity.id
_entity.type
_entity.pdbx_description
1 polymer ?
#
loop_
_entity_poly.entity_id
_entity_poly.type
_entity_poly.pdbx_seq_one_letter_code
_entity_poly.pdbx_strand_id
1 'polypeptide(L)'
;MFSKICASFKLANAFKGFICKRISSPGQSTRITKMVLGIKDALEGENDPSNKAGKTLDLIVGFKKEYPQDFDELFEILKELIQEYEQNPDEIKQNLKEILK
;
A
#
# COMPACT_ATOMS: atom_id res chain seq x y z
N MET A 1 17.39 15.16 -8.86
CA MET A 1 17.70 13.82 -8.27
C MET A 1 17.77 13.90 -6.76
N PHE A 2 18.56 14.81 -6.18
CA PHE A 2 18.63 14.98 -4.72
C PHE A 2 17.26 15.30 -4.08
N SER A 3 16.46 16.17 -4.68
CA SER A 3 15.08 16.46 -4.24
C SER A 3 14.18 15.21 -4.19
N LYS A 4 14.22 14.36 -5.23
CA LYS A 4 13.47 13.10 -5.26
C LYS A 4 13.88 12.17 -4.12
N ILE A 5 15.19 12.06 -3.86
CA ILE A 5 15.74 11.23 -2.78
C ILE A 5 15.27 11.76 -1.41
N CYS A 6 15.36 13.06 -1.17
CA CYS A 6 14.85 13.69 0.06
C CYS A 6 13.35 13.49 0.25
N ALA A 7 12.55 13.67 -0.81
CA ALA A 7 11.10 13.45 -0.78
C ALA A 7 10.77 11.98 -0.46
N SER A 8 11.50 11.02 -1.05
CA SER A 8 11.38 9.60 -0.72
C SER A 8 11.74 9.30 0.73
N PHE A 9 12.81 9.89 1.27
CA PHE A 9 13.16 9.73 2.68
C PHE A 9 12.12 10.34 3.61
N LYS A 10 11.53 11.49 3.27
CA LYS A 10 10.45 12.11 4.06
C LYS A 10 9.21 11.23 4.09
N LEU A 11 8.77 10.71 2.94
CA LEU A 11 7.63 9.78 2.88
C LEU A 11 7.92 8.47 3.60
N ALA A 12 9.11 7.89 3.41
CA ALA A 12 9.53 6.72 4.16
C ALA A 12 9.55 7.02 5.67
N ASN A 13 9.98 8.21 6.09
CA ASN A 13 9.99 8.59 7.50
C ASN A 13 8.59 8.82 8.08
N ALA A 14 7.67 9.38 7.30
CA ALA A 14 6.26 9.51 7.70
C ALA A 14 5.61 8.13 7.86
N PHE A 15 5.92 7.19 6.97
CA PHE A 15 5.27 5.88 6.95
C PHE A 15 5.99 4.77 7.71
N LYS A 16 7.29 4.90 8.03
CA LYS A 16 8.08 3.83 8.68
C LYS A 16 7.49 3.40 10.01
N GLY A 17 6.88 4.32 10.75
CA GLY A 17 6.40 4.07 12.11
C GLY A 17 5.37 2.95 12.15
N PHE A 18 4.40 2.97 11.24
CA PHE A 18 3.43 1.91 11.14
C PHE A 18 3.94 0.72 10.33
N ILE A 19 4.64 0.94 9.22
CA ILE A 19 5.12 -0.16 8.37
C ILE A 19 6.04 -1.10 9.17
N CYS A 20 6.98 -0.57 9.94
CA CYS A 20 7.88 -1.39 10.77
C CYS A 20 7.19 -2.01 11.99
N LYS A 21 6.08 -1.44 12.46
CA LYS A 21 5.29 -2.00 13.57
C LYS A 21 4.43 -3.18 13.13
N ARG A 22 3.92 -3.15 11.91
CA ARG A 22 2.93 -4.08 11.37
C ARG A 22 3.56 -5.18 10.51
N ILE A 23 4.65 -4.89 9.81
CA ILE A 23 5.43 -5.86 9.05
C ILE A 23 6.52 -6.44 9.95
N SER A 24 6.23 -7.60 10.52
CA SER A 24 7.07 -8.30 11.49
C SER A 24 8.15 -9.19 10.86
N SER A 25 8.02 -9.55 9.58
CA SER A 25 8.96 -10.45 8.91
C SER A 25 9.10 -10.20 7.40
N PRO A 26 10.24 -10.60 6.80
CA PRO A 26 10.41 -10.56 5.34
C PRO A 26 9.33 -11.34 4.58
N GLY A 27 8.93 -12.52 5.10
CA GLY A 27 7.90 -13.34 4.47
C GLY A 27 6.51 -12.68 4.48
N GLN A 28 6.15 -11.96 5.55
CA GLN A 28 4.93 -11.14 5.59
C GLN A 28 5.00 -9.98 4.60
N SER A 29 6.16 -9.30 4.53
CA SER A 29 6.38 -8.21 3.56
C SER A 29 6.17 -8.69 2.12
N THR A 30 6.72 -9.85 1.75
CA THR A 30 6.54 -10.43 0.41
C THR A 30 5.07 -10.75 0.11
N ARG A 31 4.35 -11.34 1.08
CA ARG A 31 2.93 -11.69 0.95
C ARG A 31 2.06 -10.45 0.74
N ILE A 32 2.23 -9.43 1.58
CA ILE A 32 1.52 -8.14 1.46
C ILE A 32 1.86 -7.45 0.14
N THR A 33 3.14 -7.40 -0.25
CA THR A 33 3.56 -6.78 -1.51
C THR A 33 2.93 -7.48 -2.71
N LYS A 34 2.94 -8.82 -2.73
CA LYS A 34 2.31 -9.62 -3.79
C LYS A 34 0.82 -9.35 -3.87
N MET A 35 0.14 -9.19 -2.73
CA MET A 35 -1.28 -8.85 -2.68
C MET A 35 -1.56 -7.47 -3.31
N VAL A 36 -0.81 -6.44 -2.92
CA VAL A 36 -0.96 -5.08 -3.46
C VAL A 36 -0.68 -5.04 -4.96
N LEU A 37 0.36 -5.74 -5.44
CA LEU A 37 0.65 -5.86 -6.87
C LEU A 37 -0.46 -6.60 -7.61
N GLY A 38 -1.00 -7.68 -7.04
CA GLY A 38 -2.12 -8.40 -7.62
C GLY A 38 -3.37 -7.52 -7.80
N ILE A 39 -3.68 -6.67 -6.82
CA ILE A 39 -4.77 -5.69 -6.95
C ILE A 39 -4.47 -4.71 -8.09
N LYS A 40 -3.26 -4.17 -8.16
CA LYS A 40 -2.84 -3.25 -9.23
C LYS A 40 -3.04 -3.89 -10.61
N ASP A 41 -2.56 -5.10 -10.78
CA ASP A 41 -2.68 -5.84 -12.04
C ASP A 41 -4.14 -6.16 -12.39
N ALA A 42 -4.98 -6.49 -11.40
CA ALA A 42 -6.41 -6.70 -11.61
C ALA A 42 -7.17 -5.44 -12.04
N LEU A 43 -6.75 -4.26 -11.53
CA LEU A 43 -7.34 -2.98 -11.89
C LEU A 43 -6.88 -2.48 -13.27
N GLU A 44 -5.63 -2.77 -13.65
CA GLU A 44 -5.03 -2.32 -14.92
C GLU A 44 -5.31 -3.28 -16.09
N GLY A 45 -5.36 -4.59 -15.86
CA GLY A 45 -5.38 -5.61 -16.91
C GLY A 45 -6.76 -5.97 -17.49
N GLU A 46 -7.83 -5.35 -17.00
CA GLU A 46 -9.21 -5.62 -17.43
C GLU A 46 -9.88 -4.33 -17.88
N ASN A 47 -10.73 -4.36 -18.91
CA ASN A 47 -11.42 -3.16 -19.40
C ASN A 47 -12.83 -3.04 -18.81
N ASP A 48 -13.46 -4.16 -18.48
CA ASP A 48 -14.79 -4.17 -17.87
C ASP A 48 -14.73 -3.86 -16.36
N PRO A 49 -15.43 -2.81 -15.86
CA PRO A 49 -15.40 -2.44 -14.45
C PRO A 49 -15.90 -3.53 -13.48
N SER A 50 -16.89 -4.32 -13.89
CA SER A 50 -17.46 -5.38 -13.05
C SER A 50 -16.48 -6.53 -12.89
N ASN A 51 -15.78 -6.89 -13.97
CA ASN A 51 -14.73 -7.90 -13.96
C ASN A 51 -13.52 -7.46 -13.15
N LYS A 52 -13.11 -6.17 -13.22
CA LYS A 52 -12.06 -5.61 -12.35
C LYS A 52 -12.42 -5.79 -10.88
N ALA A 53 -13.65 -5.40 -10.51
CA ALA A 53 -14.13 -5.49 -9.14
C ALA A 53 -14.20 -6.95 -8.67
N GLY A 54 -14.74 -7.86 -9.48
CA GLY A 54 -14.79 -9.30 -9.20
C GLY A 54 -13.41 -9.90 -8.96
N LYS A 55 -12.47 -9.70 -9.89
CA LYS A 55 -11.07 -10.19 -9.76
C LYS A 55 -10.38 -9.64 -8.50
N THR A 56 -10.60 -8.36 -8.20
CA THR A 56 -10.05 -7.73 -7.00
C THR A 56 -10.63 -8.36 -5.73
N LEU A 57 -11.95 -8.59 -5.69
CA LEU A 57 -12.61 -9.24 -4.56
C LEU A 57 -12.12 -10.69 -4.39
N ASP A 58 -11.96 -11.43 -5.47
CA ASP A 58 -11.44 -12.80 -5.43
C ASP A 58 -10.02 -12.85 -4.85
N LEU A 59 -9.15 -11.92 -5.23
CA LEU A 59 -7.81 -11.78 -4.65
C LEU A 59 -7.87 -11.49 -3.15
N ILE A 60 -8.73 -10.55 -2.73
CA ILE A 60 -8.87 -10.16 -1.32
C ILE A 60 -9.37 -11.33 -0.48
N VAL A 61 -10.39 -12.04 -0.98
CA VAL A 61 -10.97 -13.21 -0.31
C VAL A 61 -9.96 -14.35 -0.26
N GLY A 62 -9.22 -14.61 -1.34
CA GLY A 62 -8.15 -15.62 -1.38
C GLY A 62 -7.04 -15.31 -0.38
N PHE A 63 -6.56 -14.07 -0.36
CA PHE A 63 -5.52 -13.62 0.57
C PHE A 63 -5.97 -13.76 2.03
N LYS A 64 -7.20 -13.36 2.35
CA LYS A 64 -7.76 -13.54 3.70
C LYS A 64 -7.80 -15.01 4.14
N LYS A 65 -8.14 -15.92 3.22
CA LYS A 65 -8.21 -17.37 3.52
C LYS A 65 -6.82 -17.96 3.76
N GLU A 66 -5.84 -17.57 2.95
CA GLU A 66 -4.47 -18.10 3.05
C GLU A 66 -3.67 -17.46 4.20
N TYR A 67 -3.86 -16.16 4.43
CA TYR A 67 -3.07 -15.37 5.38
C TYR A 67 -3.96 -14.40 6.19
N PRO A 68 -4.83 -14.91 7.09
CA PRO A 68 -5.79 -14.09 7.82
C PRO A 68 -5.13 -13.01 8.69
N GLN A 69 -3.98 -13.32 9.29
CA GLN A 69 -3.23 -12.34 10.09
C GLN A 69 -2.63 -11.22 9.22
N ASP A 70 -2.00 -11.58 8.09
CA ASP A 70 -1.45 -10.60 7.15
C ASP A 70 -2.55 -9.73 6.54
N PHE A 71 -3.76 -10.27 6.36
CA PHE A 71 -4.94 -9.51 5.95
C PHE A 71 -5.28 -8.44 6.96
N ASP A 72 -5.40 -8.78 8.24
CA ASP A 72 -5.70 -7.81 9.30
C ASP A 72 -4.61 -6.72 9.39
N GLU A 73 -3.34 -7.11 9.30
CA GLU A 73 -2.22 -6.17 9.29
C GLU A 73 -2.24 -5.25 8.05
N LEU A 74 -2.64 -5.75 6.87
CA LEU A 74 -2.82 -4.92 5.68
C LEU A 74 -3.89 -3.84 5.89
N PHE A 75 -5.01 -4.16 6.55
CA PHE A 75 -6.05 -3.18 6.86
C PHE A 75 -5.57 -2.13 7.86
N GLU A 76 -4.81 -2.54 8.89
CA GLU A 76 -4.23 -1.60 9.84
C GLU A 76 -3.19 -0.67 9.17
N ILE A 77 -2.36 -1.20 8.27
CA ILE A 77 -1.44 -0.39 7.45
C ILE A 77 -2.20 0.64 6.61
N LEU A 78 -3.29 0.24 5.94
CA LEU A 78 -4.10 1.18 5.14
C LEU A 78 -4.74 2.27 6.01
N LYS A 79 -5.24 1.90 7.19
CA LYS A 79 -5.83 2.85 8.14
C LYS A 79 -4.80 3.85 8.66
N GLU A 80 -3.63 3.38 9.09
CA GLU A 80 -2.54 4.23 9.57
C GLU A 80 -2.02 5.14 8.44
N LEU A 81 -1.97 4.65 7.19
CA LEU A 81 -1.62 5.46 6.01
C LEU A 81 -2.65 6.57 5.73
N ILE A 82 -3.95 6.27 5.79
CA ILE A 82 -5.01 7.27 5.58
C ILE A 82 -4.94 8.34 6.67
N GLN A 83 -4.77 7.94 7.93
CA GLN A 83 -4.66 8.87 9.06
C GLN A 83 -3.45 9.80 8.92
N GLU A 84 -2.29 9.28 8.52
CA GLU A 84 -1.09 10.09 8.28
C GLU A 84 -1.31 11.09 7.13
N TYR A 85 -2.01 10.66 6.07
CA TYR A 85 -2.40 11.54 4.97
C TYR A 85 -3.39 12.63 5.40
N GLU A 86 -4.35 12.32 6.26
CA GLU A 86 -5.29 13.31 6.78
C GLU A 86 -4.63 14.35 7.69
N GLN A 87 -3.60 13.95 8.45
CA GLN A 87 -2.85 14.85 9.33
C GLN A 87 -1.90 15.76 8.56
N ASN A 88 -1.23 15.25 7.52
CA ASN A 88 -0.18 15.95 6.78
C ASN A 88 -0.41 15.96 5.25
N PRO A 89 -1.59 16.34 4.74
CA PRO A 89 -1.96 16.12 3.34
C PRO A 89 -1.10 16.91 2.37
N ASP A 90 -0.75 18.16 2.71
CA ASP A 90 0.01 19.04 1.81
C ASP A 90 1.46 18.58 1.68
N GLU A 91 2.09 18.18 2.79
CA GLU A 91 3.46 17.63 2.78
C GLU A 91 3.52 16.32 1.98
N ILE A 92 2.57 15.41 2.20
CA ILE A 92 2.54 14.13 1.49
C ILE A 92 2.31 14.35 0.00
N LYS A 93 1.34 15.19 -0.40
CA LYS A 93 1.12 15.54 -1.81
C LYS A 93 2.35 16.17 -2.45
N GLN A 94 3.02 17.09 -1.74
CA GLN A 94 4.24 17.74 -2.24
C GLN A 94 5.35 16.72 -2.46
N ASN A 95 5.64 15.88 -1.45
CA ASN A 95 6.68 14.86 -1.55
C ASN A 95 6.38 13.86 -2.69
N LEU A 96 5.12 13.43 -2.84
CA LEU A 96 4.70 12.57 -3.96
C LEU A 96 4.91 13.25 -5.32
N LYS A 97 4.53 14.52 -5.44
CA LYS A 97 4.74 15.31 -6.67
C LYS A 97 6.22 15.46 -7.02
N GLU A 98 7.08 15.63 -6.01
CA GLU A 98 8.53 15.71 -6.21
C GLU A 98 9.16 14.39 -6.65
N ILE A 99 8.61 13.25 -6.25
CA ILE A 99 9.05 11.92 -6.69
C ILE A 99 8.63 11.64 -8.14
N LEU A 100 7.40 12.04 -8.50
CA LEU A 100 6.77 11.74 -9.79
C LEU A 100 7.18 12.69 -10.93
N LYS A 101 7.59 13.93 -10.62
CA LYS A 101 8.41 14.76 -11.54
C LYS A 101 9.75 14.09 -11.75
#